data_AF-A0A1Q6R3D2-F1
#
_entry.id   AF-A0A1Q6R3D2-F1
#
_cell.length_a   1.000
_cell.length_b   1.000
_cell.length_c   1.000
_cell.angle_alpha   90.00
_cell.angle_beta   90.00
_cell.angle_gamma   90.00
#
_symmetry.space_group_name_H-M   'P 1'
#
loop_
_entity.id
_entity.type
_entity.pdbx_description
1 polymer ?
#
loop_
_entity_poly.entity_id
_entity_poly.type
_entity_poly.pdbx_seq_one_letter_code
_entity_poly.pdbx_strand_id
1 'polypeptide(L)'
;MVHNKRKQGFTLMEMLIVVAIIAVLAAIAIPAMGRSIHKAKESADLANVRAYYAYLQQDYMSTGTYRDFGLSWEYNVTDTITYDDGTTVKLQTGYVAVAVPTAEAQNTTSGYQVHYICSKGDLTYTFGEK
;
A
#
# COMPACT_ATOMS: atom_id res chain seq x y z
N MET A 1 42.71 49.62 -10.85
CA MET A 1 41.53 49.98 -10.04
C MET A 1 40.75 48.72 -9.72
N VAL A 2 40.69 48.28 -8.47
CA VAL A 2 39.87 47.13 -8.05
C VAL A 2 38.77 47.64 -7.13
N HIS A 3 37.52 47.52 -7.57
CA HIS A 3 36.33 47.87 -6.79
C HIS A 3 36.01 46.72 -5.83
N ASN A 4 36.27 46.94 -4.53
CA ASN A 4 35.95 45.97 -3.49
C ASN A 4 34.44 46.01 -3.20
N LYS A 5 33.65 45.16 -3.87
CA LYS A 5 32.22 45.00 -3.56
C LYS A 5 32.11 44.41 -2.16
N ARG A 6 31.55 45.18 -1.21
CA ARG A 6 31.25 44.68 0.14
C ARG A 6 30.34 43.46 0.01
N LYS A 7 30.85 42.27 0.35
CA LYS A 7 30.03 41.07 0.46
C LYS A 7 29.14 41.23 1.68
N GLN A 8 27.86 41.50 1.47
CA GLN A 8 26.85 41.44 2.51
C GLN A 8 26.65 39.96 2.87
N GLY A 9 27.06 39.56 4.07
CA GLY A 9 26.77 38.24 4.63
C GLY A 9 25.46 38.27 5.40
N PHE A 10 24.75 37.13 5.43
CA PHE A 10 23.56 36.96 6.26
C PHE A 10 23.88 37.18 7.75
N THR A 11 22.99 37.86 8.47
CA THR A 11 23.13 38.00 9.92
C THR A 11 22.65 36.72 10.62
N LEU A 12 23.27 36.40 11.75
CA LEU A 12 22.82 35.27 12.61
C LEU A 12 21.38 35.47 13.09
N MET A 13 20.97 36.72 13.30
CA MET A 13 19.62 37.06 13.74
C MET A 13 18.57 36.80 12.65
N GLU A 14 18.89 37.11 11.39
CA GLU A 14 18.00 36.78 10.26
C GLU A 14 17.80 35.27 10.16
N MET A 15 18.85 34.47 10.34
CA MET A 15 18.72 33.02 10.32
C MET A 15 17.93 32.47 11.52
N LEU A 16 18.06 33.07 12.71
CA LEU A 16 17.29 32.70 13.90
C LEU A 16 15.78 32.90 13.74
N ILE A 17 15.38 34.04 13.17
CA ILE A 17 13.95 34.34 12.95
C ILE A 17 13.36 33.37 11.90
N VAL A 18 14.13 33.08 10.84
CA VAL A 18 13.68 32.16 9.78
C VAL A 18 13.44 30.76 10.33
N VAL A 19 14.37 30.19 11.11
CA VAL A 19 14.17 28.84 11.68
C VAL A 19 13.05 28.82 12.71
N ALA A 20 12.84 29.90 13.47
CA ALA A 20 11.73 30.00 14.40
C ALA A 20 10.36 29.96 13.70
N ILE A 21 10.21 30.68 12.58
CA ILE A 21 8.97 30.64 11.78
C ILE A 21 8.78 29.26 11.13
N ILE A 22 9.84 28.67 10.55
CA ILE A 22 9.77 27.31 9.97
C ILE A 22 9.37 26.28 11.03
N ALA A 23 9.87 26.39 12.27
CA ALA A 23 9.51 25.48 13.36
C ALA A 23 8.02 25.54 13.71
N VAL A 24 7.42 26.75 13.77
CA VAL A 24 5.98 26.91 14.02
C VAL A 24 5.14 26.33 12.86
N LEU A 25 5.53 26.58 11.61
CA LEU A 25 4.82 26.04 10.44
C LEU A 25 4.92 24.51 10.39
N ALA A 26 6.10 23.95 10.65
CA ALA A 26 6.33 22.50 10.66
C ALA A 26 5.52 21.81 11.76
N ALA A 27 5.38 22.42 12.94
CA ALA A 27 4.60 21.88 14.05
C ALA A 27 3.12 21.67 13.69
N ILE A 28 2.54 22.55 12.85
CA ILE A 28 1.15 22.43 12.39
C ILE A 28 1.04 21.49 11.19
N ALA A 29 2.00 21.53 10.26
CA ALA A 29 1.95 20.78 9.01
C ALA A 29 2.20 19.27 9.17
N ILE A 30 3.21 18.88 9.96
CA ILE A 30 3.63 17.47 10.14
C ILE A 30 2.49 16.55 10.62
N PRO A 31 1.71 16.87 11.68
CA PRO A 31 0.66 15.97 12.16
C PRO A 31 -0.46 15.76 11.13
N ALA A 32 -0.72 16.72 10.25
CA ALA A 32 -1.75 16.60 9.23
C ALA A 32 -1.39 15.60 8.11
N MET A 33 -0.10 15.43 7.80
CA MET A 33 0.37 14.63 6.65
C MET A 33 0.29 13.12 6.89
N GLY A 34 0.29 12.64 8.14
CA GLY A 34 0.35 11.20 8.44
C GLY A 34 -0.83 10.39 7.87
N ARG A 35 -2.04 10.96 7.88
CA ARG A 35 -3.25 10.32 7.33
C ARG A 35 -3.20 10.24 5.80
N SER A 36 -2.72 11.30 5.15
CA SER A 36 -2.59 11.36 3.69
C SER A 36 -1.56 10.35 3.18
N ILE A 37 -0.43 10.22 3.88
CA ILE A 37 0.58 9.21 3.55
C ILE A 37 0.00 7.80 3.70
N HIS A 38 -0.72 7.52 4.79
CA HIS A 38 -1.32 6.21 4.99
C HIS A 38 -2.31 5.84 3.88
N LYS A 39 -3.20 6.77 3.49
CA LYS A 39 -4.13 6.55 2.38
C LYS A 39 -3.43 6.36 1.02
N ALA A 40 -2.31 7.06 0.80
CA ALA A 40 -1.53 6.88 -0.42
C ALA A 40 -0.92 5.47 -0.49
N LYS A 41 -0.39 4.97 0.63
CA LYS A 41 0.13 3.59 0.74
C LYS A 41 -0.97 2.55 0.56
N GLU A 42 -2.13 2.76 1.18
CA GLU A 42 -3.30 1.88 1.01
C GLU A 42 -3.77 1.84 -0.45
N SER A 43 -3.78 2.98 -1.13
CA SER A 43 -4.13 3.04 -2.55
C SER A 43 -3.14 2.26 -3.42
N ALA A 44 -1.85 2.28 -3.06
CA ALA A 44 -0.83 1.50 -3.74
C ALA A 44 -1.01 -0.01 -3.48
N ASP A 45 -1.28 -0.40 -2.24
CA ASP A 45 -1.58 -1.79 -1.87
C ASP A 45 -2.80 -2.32 -2.63
N LEU A 46 -3.87 -1.53 -2.71
CA LEU A 46 -5.07 -1.89 -3.44
C LEU A 46 -4.81 -2.08 -4.94
N ALA A 47 -3.94 -1.25 -5.53
CA ALA A 47 -3.53 -1.39 -6.92
C ALA A 47 -2.74 -2.69 -7.13
N ASN A 48 -1.82 -3.02 -6.23
CA ASN A 48 -1.06 -4.27 -6.26
C ASN A 48 -1.97 -5.50 -6.13
N VAL A 49 -2.92 -5.48 -5.18
CA VAL A 49 -3.88 -6.57 -4.98
C VAL A 49 -4.79 -6.73 -6.19
N ARG A 50 -5.25 -5.63 -6.81
CA ARG A 50 -6.04 -5.70 -8.04
C ARG A 50 -5.25 -6.29 -9.21
N ALA A 51 -3.99 -5.90 -9.37
CA ALA A 51 -3.11 -6.47 -10.39
C ALA A 51 -2.91 -7.97 -10.15
N TYR A 52 -2.74 -8.36 -8.89
CA TYR A 52 -2.60 -9.76 -8.51
C TYR A 52 -3.87 -10.58 -8.79
N TYR A 53 -5.05 -10.03 -8.50
CA TYR A 53 -6.31 -10.68 -8.88
C TYR A 53 -6.43 -10.91 -10.39
N ALA A 54 -6.10 -9.91 -11.21
CA ALA A 54 -6.11 -10.05 -12.66
C ALA A 54 -5.10 -11.11 -13.13
N TYR A 55 -3.92 -11.15 -12.51
CA TYR A 55 -2.92 -12.19 -12.75
C TYR A 55 -3.46 -13.60 -12.45
N LEU A 56 -4.11 -13.80 -11.29
CA LEU A 56 -4.70 -15.10 -10.93
C LEU A 56 -5.79 -15.54 -11.91
N GLN A 57 -6.64 -14.61 -12.35
CA GLN A 57 -7.63 -14.90 -13.40
C GLN A 57 -6.96 -15.34 -14.69
N GLN A 58 -5.90 -14.66 -15.12
CA GLN A 58 -5.15 -15.01 -16.32
C GLN A 58 -4.47 -16.39 -16.19
N ASP A 59 -3.88 -16.68 -15.03
CA ASP A 59 -3.27 -17.99 -14.72
C ASP A 59 -4.31 -19.11 -14.86
N TYR A 60 -5.53 -18.91 -14.34
CA TYR A 60 -6.62 -19.86 -14.51
C TYR A 60 -7.07 -20.00 -15.97
N MET A 61 -7.18 -18.90 -16.71
CA MET A 61 -7.52 -18.95 -18.13
C MET A 61 -6.47 -19.72 -18.96
N SER A 62 -5.21 -19.70 -18.55
CA SER A 62 -4.12 -20.41 -19.23
C SER A 62 -3.97 -21.87 -18.80
N THR A 63 -4.16 -22.18 -17.52
CA THR A 63 -3.89 -23.51 -16.94
C THR A 63 -5.14 -24.35 -16.77
N GLY A 64 -6.32 -23.72 -16.67
CA GLY A 64 -7.59 -24.36 -16.33
C GLY A 64 -7.70 -24.82 -14.87
N THR A 65 -6.72 -24.48 -14.01
CA THR A 65 -6.66 -24.93 -12.61
C THR A 65 -6.52 -23.76 -11.66
N TYR A 66 -7.16 -23.86 -10.49
CA TYR A 66 -6.96 -22.89 -9.42
C TYR A 66 -5.70 -23.23 -8.61
N ARG A 67 -4.85 -22.24 -8.39
CA ARG A 67 -3.69 -22.31 -7.51
C ARG A 67 -4.13 -21.91 -6.12
N ASP A 68 -4.06 -22.86 -5.20
CA ASP A 68 -4.28 -22.60 -3.79
C ASP A 68 -2.98 -22.16 -3.12
N PHE A 69 -3.02 -21.01 -2.45
CA PHE A 69 -1.90 -20.44 -1.72
C PHE A 69 -1.95 -20.77 -0.23
N GLY A 70 -2.95 -21.53 0.22
CA GLY A 70 -3.19 -21.80 1.63
C GLY A 70 -3.59 -20.55 2.42
N LEU A 71 -3.99 -19.48 1.73
CA LEU A 71 -4.43 -18.23 2.32
C LEU A 71 -5.95 -18.25 2.48
N SER A 72 -6.45 -17.77 3.61
CA SER A 72 -7.87 -17.64 3.87
C SER A 72 -8.11 -16.43 4.76
N TRP A 73 -9.15 -15.67 4.45
CA TRP A 73 -9.52 -14.44 5.16
C TRP A 73 -9.76 -14.67 6.66
N GLU A 74 -10.07 -15.91 7.06
CA GLU A 74 -10.32 -16.27 8.46
C GLU A 74 -9.13 -16.92 9.17
N TYR A 75 -8.22 -17.57 8.43
CA TYR A 75 -7.19 -18.43 9.03
C TYR A 75 -5.74 -18.07 8.66
N ASN A 76 -5.52 -17.51 7.47
CA ASN A 76 -4.17 -17.26 6.99
C ASN A 76 -4.11 -16.08 6.01
N VAL A 77 -3.61 -14.96 6.50
CA VAL A 77 -3.39 -13.74 5.71
C VAL A 77 -1.88 -13.49 5.61
N THR A 78 -1.44 -12.83 4.54
CA THR A 78 -0.03 -12.47 4.35
C THR A 78 0.11 -11.00 3.96
N ASP A 79 1.21 -10.36 4.34
CA ASP A 79 1.54 -9.01 3.85
C ASP A 79 2.30 -9.05 2.52
N THR A 80 2.54 -10.24 1.95
CA THR A 80 3.39 -10.43 0.78
C THR A 80 2.66 -11.23 -0.29
N ILE A 81 2.49 -10.61 -1.46
CA ILE A 81 2.03 -11.25 -2.69
C ILE A 81 3.22 -11.96 -3.35
N THR A 82 3.01 -13.18 -3.84
CA THR A 82 4.03 -13.97 -4.53
C THR A 82 3.51 -14.42 -5.88
N TYR A 83 4.27 -14.13 -6.94
CA TYR A 83 3.99 -14.56 -8.31
C TYR A 83 4.63 -15.92 -8.62
N ASP A 84 4.27 -16.52 -9.75
CA ASP A 84 4.80 -17.82 -10.18
C ASP A 84 6.30 -17.81 -10.46
N ASP A 85 6.82 -16.70 -10.97
CA ASP A 85 8.25 -16.47 -11.20
C ASP A 85 9.06 -16.28 -9.91
N GLY A 86 8.41 -16.28 -8.75
CA GLY A 86 9.03 -16.03 -7.45
C GLY A 86 9.20 -14.55 -7.10
N THR A 87 8.75 -13.63 -7.97
CA THR A 87 8.69 -12.21 -7.65
C THR A 87 7.72 -11.99 -6.49
N THR A 88 8.10 -11.11 -5.56
CA THR A 88 7.26 -10.78 -4.40
C THR A 88 6.95 -9.31 -4.32
N VAL A 89 5.72 -8.97 -3.94
CA VAL A 89 5.29 -7.60 -3.64
C VAL A 89 4.79 -7.54 -2.21
N LYS A 90 5.52 -6.80 -1.37
CA LYS A 90 5.14 -6.55 0.01
C LYS A 90 4.19 -5.36 0.12
N LEU A 91 3.03 -5.59 0.72
CA LEU A 91 2.04 -4.60 1.05
C LEU A 91 2.54 -3.72 2.21
N GLN A 92 2.19 -2.45 2.16
CA GLN A 92 2.72 -1.42 3.06
C GLN A 92 1.84 -1.18 4.27
N THR A 93 0.54 -1.45 4.15
CA THR A 93 -0.49 -1.04 5.10
C THR A 93 -1.54 -2.10 5.38
N GLY A 94 -1.45 -3.27 4.77
CA GLY A 94 -2.44 -4.33 4.95
C GLY A 94 -1.94 -5.72 4.61
N TYR A 95 -2.88 -6.65 4.66
CA TYR A 95 -2.70 -8.05 4.36
C TYR A 95 -3.61 -8.46 3.21
N VAL A 96 -3.23 -9.54 2.52
CA VAL A 96 -4.01 -10.18 1.47
C VAL A 96 -4.33 -11.62 1.84
N ALA A 97 -5.53 -12.08 1.48
CA ALA A 97 -5.90 -13.48 1.43
C ALA A 97 -6.51 -13.82 0.08
N VAL A 98 -6.26 -15.04 -0.40
CA VAL A 98 -6.78 -15.55 -1.67
C VAL A 98 -7.59 -16.80 -1.39
N ALA A 99 -8.89 -16.73 -1.55
CA ALA A 99 -9.76 -17.89 -1.55
C ALA A 99 -9.91 -18.42 -2.98
N VAL A 100 -9.79 -19.74 -3.13
CA VAL A 100 -10.10 -20.49 -4.35
C VAL A 100 -11.49 -21.13 -4.20
N PRO A 101 -12.18 -21.43 -5.31
CA PRO A 101 -13.46 -22.11 -5.22
C PRO A 101 -13.25 -23.53 -4.70
N THR A 102 -13.85 -23.85 -3.56
CA THR A 102 -13.88 -25.21 -3.00
C THR A 102 -15.26 -25.82 -3.24
N ALA A 103 -15.29 -27.13 -3.50
CA ALA A 103 -16.54 -27.88 -3.64
C ALA A 103 -17.29 -28.05 -2.30
N GLU A 104 -16.65 -27.68 -1.18
CA GLU A 104 -17.12 -27.88 0.18
C GLU A 104 -17.10 -26.55 0.96
N ALA A 105 -18.08 -25.69 0.71
CA ALA A 105 -18.52 -24.67 1.65
C ALA A 105 -19.90 -24.16 1.18
N GLN A 106 -20.77 -23.78 2.10
CA GLN A 106 -22.13 -23.28 1.81
C GLN A 106 -22.19 -21.96 1.00
N ASN A 107 -21.07 -21.52 0.43
CA ASN A 107 -20.95 -20.39 -0.50
C ASN A 107 -20.09 -20.84 -1.70
N THR A 108 -20.76 -21.28 -2.76
CA THR A 108 -20.12 -21.69 -4.01
C THR A 108 -19.62 -20.45 -4.76
N THR A 109 -18.42 -19.99 -4.43
CA THR A 109 -17.80 -18.91 -5.19
C THR A 109 -17.41 -19.41 -6.58
N SER A 110 -17.75 -18.64 -7.62
CA SER A 110 -17.31 -18.91 -8.99
C SER A 110 -16.03 -18.11 -9.27
N GLY A 111 -14.86 -18.74 -9.09
CA GLY A 111 -13.56 -18.12 -9.39
C GLY A 111 -12.75 -17.72 -8.16
N TYR A 112 -11.63 -17.03 -8.39
CA TYR A 112 -10.79 -16.51 -7.30
C TYR A 112 -11.53 -15.41 -6.52
N GLN A 113 -11.33 -15.39 -5.21
CA GLN A 113 -11.65 -14.28 -4.33
C GLN A 113 -10.37 -13.77 -3.67
N VAL A 114 -10.06 -12.49 -3.83
CA VAL A 114 -8.89 -11.85 -3.22
C VAL A 114 -9.37 -10.79 -2.25
N HIS A 115 -9.02 -10.95 -0.98
CA HIS A 115 -9.37 -10.03 0.10
C HIS A 115 -8.15 -9.19 0.47
N TYR A 116 -8.29 -7.87 0.45
CA TYR A 116 -7.34 -6.95 1.07
C TYR A 116 -7.91 -6.47 2.41
N ILE A 117 -7.09 -6.50 3.44
CA ILE A 117 -7.44 -6.13 4.81
C ILE A 117 -6.43 -5.09 5.30
N CYS A 118 -6.87 -3.86 5.53
CA CYS A 118 -6.00 -2.84 6.10
C CYS A 118 -5.61 -3.22 7.54
N SER A 119 -4.32 -3.08 7.89
CA SER A 119 -3.80 -3.41 9.23
C SER A 119 -4.41 -2.54 10.34
N LYS A 120 -5.02 -1.41 10.01
CA LYS A 120 -5.73 -0.55 10.97
C LYS A 120 -7.18 -0.97 11.19
N GLY A 121 -7.70 -1.93 10.42
CA GLY A 121 -9.10 -2.38 10.48
C GLY A 121 -10.11 -1.40 9.88
N ASP A 122 -9.65 -0.30 9.29
CA ASP A 122 -10.51 0.76 8.77
C ASP A 122 -11.23 0.36 7.47
N LEU A 123 -10.62 -0.53 6.67
CA LEU A 123 -11.05 -0.85 5.31
C LEU A 123 -10.71 -2.30 4.93
N THR A 124 -11.69 -2.98 4.33
CA THR A 124 -11.55 -4.31 3.72
C THR A 124 -12.13 -4.27 2.31
N TYR A 125 -11.40 -4.80 1.33
CA TYR A 125 -11.84 -4.90 -0.06
C TYR A 125 -11.82 -6.36 -0.50
N THR A 126 -12.89 -6.80 -1.15
CA THR A 126 -12.96 -8.14 -1.76
C THR A 126 -13.07 -7.99 -3.27
N PHE A 127 -12.20 -8.68 -3.98
CA PHE A 127 -12.21 -8.82 -5.44
C PHE A 127 -12.62 -10.25 -5.77
N GLY A 128 -13.63 -10.44 -6.61
CA GLY A 128 -14.18 -11.76 -6.88
C GLY A 128 -15.70 -11.73 -6.96
N GLU A 129 -16.26 -12.73 -7.62
CA GLU A 129 -17.70 -12.98 -7.55
C GLU A 129 -18.05 -13.58 -6.18
N LYS A 130 -19.25 -13.33 -5.64
CA LYS A 130 -19.67 -13.89 -4.35
C LYS A 130 -20.06 -15.35 -4.50
#